data_AF-A0A3D3XCG1-F1
#
_entry.id   AF-A0A3D3XCG1-F1
#
_cell.length_a   1.000
_cell.length_b   1.000
_cell.length_c   1.000
_cell.angle_alpha   90.00
_cell.angle_beta   90.00
_cell.angle_gamma   90.00
#
_symmetry.space_group_name_H-M   'P 1'
#
loop_
_entity.id
_entity.type
_entity.pdbx_description
1 polymer ?
#
loop_
_entity_poly.entity_id
_entity_poly.type
_entity_poly.pdbx_seq_one_letter_code
_entity_poly.pdbx_strand_id
1 'polypeptide(L)'
;MKKIIGVFLFILVSVNVTFSGTLKITNNSSNPDIHKLWKEQIIPGFEKENPGIKVEMTVYDHEAYKTAIRNFLQAEPPDVVNWFSGNRMKFFVDQGLFEDVSDVWDKNNLHSQLSSARSTVTVEGKQWGLPTTYYQWGVYYRKDIFAKYGLGEPRSWGDMMNIAETLKKNGITPFTIGTKYLWTAAGWFDFLNLRINGYDFHMALMGGEISYEDKRLDRV
;
A
#
# COMPACT_ATOMS: atom_id res chain seq x y z
N MET A 1 26.32 57.16 -46.80
CA MET A 1 25.64 55.87 -46.55
C MET A 1 25.41 55.71 -45.05
N LYS A 2 24.16 55.78 -44.57
CA LYS A 2 23.80 55.47 -43.17
C LYS A 2 23.06 54.13 -43.17
N LYS A 3 23.57 53.13 -42.43
CA LYS A 3 22.90 51.83 -42.23
C LYS A 3 22.14 51.88 -40.90
N ILE A 4 20.84 51.64 -40.94
CA ILE A 4 19.97 51.45 -39.78
C ILE A 4 19.96 49.95 -39.48
N ILE A 5 20.33 49.56 -38.26
CA ILE A 5 20.23 48.19 -37.76
C ILE A 5 18.91 48.11 -36.97
N GLY A 6 17.94 47.37 -37.50
CA GLY A 6 16.71 47.04 -36.78
C GLY A 6 16.91 45.80 -35.92
N VAL A 7 16.73 45.92 -34.61
CA VAL A 7 16.70 44.79 -33.68
C VAL A 7 15.24 44.33 -33.58
N PHE A 8 14.95 43.12 -34.06
CA PHE A 8 13.67 42.46 -33.83
C PHE A 8 13.73 41.68 -32.51
N LEU A 9 12.93 42.11 -31.54
CA LEU A 9 12.75 41.43 -30.26
C LEU A 9 11.69 40.33 -30.46
N PHE A 10 12.10 39.06 -30.45
CA PHE A 10 11.18 37.94 -30.40
C PHE A 10 10.71 37.75 -28.95
N ILE A 11 9.44 38.08 -28.68
CA ILE A 11 8.78 37.73 -27.42
C ILE A 11 8.37 36.25 -27.53
N LEU A 12 9.09 35.39 -26.80
CA LEU A 12 8.65 34.02 -26.54
C LEU A 12 7.48 34.08 -25.55
N VAL A 13 6.25 33.93 -26.06
CA VAL A 13 5.08 33.67 -25.22
C VAL A 13 5.10 32.18 -24.90
N SER A 14 5.54 31.82 -23.69
CA SER A 14 5.31 30.48 -23.14
C SER A 14 3.83 30.34 -22.84
N VAL A 15 3.11 29.61 -23.68
CA VAL A 15 1.73 29.21 -23.41
C VAL A 15 1.79 28.11 -22.35
N ASN A 16 1.57 28.48 -21.09
CA ASN A 16 1.23 27.49 -20.06
C ASN A 16 -0.17 27.01 -20.39
N VAL A 17 -0.29 25.78 -20.90
CA VAL A 17 -1.57 25.09 -21.02
C VAL A 17 -2.02 24.79 -19.59
N THR A 18 -2.86 25.66 -19.02
CA THR A 18 -3.52 25.38 -17.75
C THR A 18 -4.59 24.33 -17.99
N PHE A 19 -4.31 23.10 -17.57
CA PHE A 19 -5.33 22.05 -17.48
C PHE A 19 -6.32 22.48 -16.39
N SER A 20 -7.57 22.75 -16.78
CA SER A 20 -8.65 23.09 -15.86
C SER A 20 -9.56 21.89 -15.71
N GLY A 21 -9.75 21.39 -14.49
CA GLY A 21 -10.57 20.20 -14.25
C GLY A 21 -10.60 19.75 -12.79
N THR A 22 -11.48 18.80 -12.49
CA THR A 22 -11.56 18.15 -11.18
C THR A 22 -10.92 16.77 -11.26
N LEU A 23 -9.90 16.54 -10.44
CA LEU A 23 -9.25 15.25 -10.21
C LEU A 23 -9.99 14.50 -9.09
N LYS A 24 -10.56 13.34 -9.42
CA LYS A 24 -11.25 12.46 -8.48
C LYS A 24 -10.28 11.43 -7.92
N ILE A 25 -10.16 11.38 -6.59
CA ILE A 25 -9.26 10.47 -5.87
C ILE A 25 -10.06 9.62 -4.88
N THR A 26 -9.71 8.36 -4.73
CA THR A 26 -10.28 7.50 -3.67
C THR A 26 -9.23 7.10 -2.63
N ASN A 27 -9.65 7.01 -1.37
CA ASN A 27 -8.81 6.61 -0.24
C ASN A 27 -9.59 5.69 0.72
N ASN A 28 -8.94 4.69 1.30
CA ASN A 28 -9.57 3.75 2.26
C ASN A 28 -8.83 3.65 3.61
N SER A 29 -7.99 4.64 3.94
CA SER A 29 -7.29 4.69 5.21
C SER A 29 -8.31 4.76 6.35
N SER A 30 -8.15 3.90 7.36
CA SER A 30 -8.91 4.01 8.60
C SER A 30 -8.29 4.99 9.61
N ASN A 31 -7.11 5.52 9.31
CA ASN A 31 -6.40 6.44 10.21
C ASN A 31 -6.90 7.89 9.99
N PRO A 32 -7.51 8.52 11.01
CA PRO A 32 -8.01 9.90 10.89
C PRO A 32 -6.89 10.93 10.66
N ASP A 33 -5.67 10.67 11.11
CA ASP A 33 -4.53 11.57 10.89
C ASP A 33 -4.15 11.63 9.41
N ILE A 34 -4.32 10.53 8.67
CA ILE A 34 -4.11 10.50 7.22
C ILE A 34 -5.17 11.35 6.52
N HIS A 35 -6.43 11.28 6.94
CA HIS A 35 -7.48 12.12 6.35
C HIS A 35 -7.21 13.60 6.61
N LYS A 36 -6.76 13.93 7.82
CA LYS A 36 -6.37 15.29 8.20
C LYS A 36 -5.20 15.79 7.34
N LEU A 37 -4.16 14.98 7.18
CA LEU A 37 -3.00 15.29 6.33
C LEU A 37 -3.43 15.63 4.89
N TRP A 38 -4.30 14.79 4.30
CA TRP A 38 -4.79 15.02 2.94
C TRP A 38 -5.60 16.31 2.81
N LYS A 39 -6.54 16.53 3.75
CA LYS A 39 -7.44 17.69 3.73
C LYS A 39 -6.71 19.01 4.00
N GLU A 40 -5.77 19.03 4.93
CA GLU A 40 -5.16 20.26 5.42
C GLU A 40 -3.85 20.62 4.70
N GLN A 41 -3.15 19.64 4.12
CA GLN A 41 -1.82 19.86 3.55
C GLN A 41 -1.72 19.41 2.08
N ILE A 42 -2.00 18.14 1.79
CA ILE A 42 -1.72 17.58 0.45
C ILE A 42 -2.62 18.19 -0.62
N ILE A 43 -3.94 18.18 -0.43
CA ILE A 43 -4.88 18.75 -1.42
C ILE A 43 -4.64 20.26 -1.58
N PRO A 44 -4.62 21.08 -0.50
CA PRO A 44 -4.39 22.51 -0.65
C PRO A 44 -3.02 22.86 -1.27
N GLY A 45 -1.98 22.11 -0.94
CA GLY A 45 -0.64 22.28 -1.53
C GLY A 45 -0.65 22.01 -3.03
N PHE A 46 -1.23 20.87 -3.44
CA PHE A 46 -1.33 20.49 -4.84
C PHE A 46 -2.16 21.49 -5.66
N GLU A 47 -3.34 21.91 -5.17
CA GLU A 47 -4.17 22.90 -5.86
C GLU A 47 -3.49 24.28 -5.97
N LYS A 48 -2.67 24.66 -4.98
CA LYS A 48 -1.89 25.89 -5.02
C LYS A 48 -0.79 25.84 -6.08
N GLU A 49 -0.13 24.70 -6.23
CA GLU A 49 0.92 24.49 -7.23
C GLU A 49 0.36 24.27 -8.65
N ASN A 50 -0.90 23.85 -8.76
CA ASN A 50 -1.55 23.54 -10.03
C ASN A 50 -2.85 24.37 -10.21
N PRO A 51 -2.74 25.68 -10.52
CA PRO A 51 -3.90 26.53 -10.71
C PRO A 51 -4.83 25.99 -11.80
N GLY A 52 -6.13 25.89 -11.49
CA GLY A 52 -7.15 25.36 -12.40
C GLY A 52 -7.52 23.91 -12.13
N ILE A 53 -6.73 23.18 -11.35
CA ILE A 53 -7.07 21.82 -10.91
C ILE A 53 -7.73 21.87 -9.54
N LYS A 54 -8.83 21.12 -9.40
CA LYS A 54 -9.50 20.85 -8.13
C LYS A 54 -9.37 19.38 -7.77
N VAL A 55 -9.18 19.05 -6.50
CA VAL A 55 -9.12 17.66 -6.05
C VAL A 55 -10.36 17.32 -5.24
N GLU A 56 -11.11 16.34 -5.72
CA GLU A 56 -12.22 15.74 -4.99
C GLU A 56 -11.79 14.37 -4.47
N MET A 57 -11.70 14.22 -3.15
CA MET A 57 -11.34 12.96 -2.53
C MET A 57 -12.54 12.28 -1.88
N THR A 58 -12.82 11.05 -2.26
CA THR A 58 -13.79 10.18 -1.59
C THR A 58 -13.09 9.21 -0.66
N VAL A 59 -13.46 9.24 0.62
CA VAL A 59 -12.96 8.30 1.64
C VAL A 59 -13.98 7.19 1.86
N TYR A 60 -13.53 5.94 1.75
CA TYR A 60 -14.33 4.75 1.99
C TYR A 60 -13.91 4.06 3.29
N ASP A 61 -14.85 3.39 3.95
CA ASP A 61 -14.50 2.41 4.99
C ASP A 61 -13.61 1.31 4.41
N HIS A 62 -12.63 0.87 5.19
CA HIS A 62 -11.59 -0.05 4.74
C HIS A 62 -12.13 -1.37 4.18
N GLU A 63 -13.15 -1.96 4.81
CA GLU A 63 -13.74 -3.22 4.36
C GLU A 63 -14.75 -2.99 3.23
N ALA A 64 -15.57 -1.94 3.32
CA ALA A 64 -16.53 -1.60 2.26
C ALA A 64 -15.84 -1.24 0.94
N TYR A 65 -14.64 -0.66 0.99
CA TYR A 65 -13.90 -0.30 -0.21
C TYR A 65 -13.52 -1.51 -1.08
N LYS A 66 -13.27 -2.67 -0.46
CA LYS A 66 -12.86 -3.90 -1.15
C LYS A 66 -13.92 -4.43 -2.11
N THR A 67 -15.19 -4.10 -1.86
CA THR A 67 -16.31 -4.44 -2.73
C THR A 67 -16.65 -3.29 -3.68
N ALA A 68 -16.61 -2.04 -3.20
CA ALA A 68 -16.97 -0.86 -3.98
C ALA A 68 -16.10 -0.65 -5.23
N ILE A 69 -14.80 -0.96 -5.16
CA ILE A 69 -13.85 -0.74 -6.28
C ILE A 69 -14.27 -1.42 -7.58
N ARG A 70 -14.86 -2.63 -7.50
CA ARG A 70 -15.27 -3.39 -8.69
C ARG A 70 -16.37 -2.68 -9.46
N ASN A 71 -17.19 -1.91 -8.76
CA ASN A 71 -18.32 -1.18 -9.32
C ASN A 71 -17.83 0.15 -9.90
N PHE A 72 -17.12 0.96 -9.11
CA PHE A 72 -16.73 2.28 -9.59
C PHE A 72 -15.72 2.22 -10.74
N LEU A 73 -14.81 1.23 -10.78
CA LEU A 73 -13.88 1.09 -11.91
C LEU A 73 -14.55 0.78 -13.24
N GLN A 74 -15.75 0.17 -13.22
CA GLN A 74 -16.50 -0.19 -14.43
C GLN A 74 -17.56 0.85 -14.81
N ALA A 75 -18.06 1.61 -13.84
CA ALA A 75 -19.15 2.57 -14.05
C ALA A 75 -18.63 3.99 -14.23
N GLU A 76 -18.04 4.56 -13.18
CA GLU A 76 -17.49 5.92 -13.16
C GLU A 76 -16.15 5.89 -12.41
N PRO A 77 -15.06 5.55 -13.11
CA PRO A 77 -13.76 5.39 -12.48
C PRO A 77 -13.23 6.74 -11.99
N PRO A 78 -12.63 6.81 -10.78
CA PRO A 78 -11.85 7.96 -10.36
C PRO A 78 -10.54 8.03 -11.15
N ASP A 79 -9.90 9.20 -11.18
CA ASP A 79 -8.61 9.40 -11.83
C ASP A 79 -7.46 8.73 -11.05
N VAL A 80 -7.54 8.71 -9.72
CA VAL A 80 -6.54 8.08 -8.85
C VAL A 80 -7.19 7.18 -7.80
N VAL A 81 -6.69 5.96 -7.69
CA VAL A 81 -7.18 4.93 -6.75
C VAL A 81 -6.09 4.57 -5.76
N ASN A 82 -6.40 4.62 -4.46
CA ASN A 82 -5.57 3.98 -3.46
C ASN A 82 -5.93 2.50 -3.37
N TRP A 83 -5.10 1.59 -3.89
CA TRP A 83 -5.40 0.15 -3.87
C TRP A 83 -4.27 -0.70 -3.29
N PHE A 84 -4.60 -1.95 -2.94
CA PHE A 84 -3.66 -2.93 -2.42
C PHE A 84 -2.79 -3.50 -3.54
N SER A 85 -1.48 -3.57 -3.30
CA SER A 85 -0.47 -4.14 -4.21
C SER A 85 -0.60 -5.66 -4.42
N GLY A 86 0.27 -6.25 -5.24
CA GLY A 86 0.33 -7.70 -5.48
C GLY A 86 -0.87 -8.24 -6.26
N ASN A 87 -1.30 -9.47 -5.95
CA ASN A 87 -2.36 -10.16 -6.69
C ASN A 87 -3.70 -9.40 -6.73
N ARG A 88 -3.99 -8.58 -5.71
CA ARG A 88 -5.20 -7.73 -5.70
C ARG A 88 -5.13 -6.62 -6.73
N MET A 89 -3.96 -6.03 -6.95
CA MET A 89 -3.74 -5.06 -8.02
C MET A 89 -3.71 -5.76 -9.37
N LYS A 90 -2.98 -6.89 -9.47
CA LYS A 90 -2.87 -7.68 -10.71
C LYS A 90 -4.24 -8.03 -11.30
N PHE A 91 -5.22 -8.39 -10.46
CA PHE A 91 -6.59 -8.64 -10.91
C PHE A 91 -7.19 -7.51 -11.77
N PHE A 92 -6.98 -6.24 -11.39
CA PHE A 92 -7.49 -5.09 -12.14
C PHE A 92 -6.59 -4.72 -13.33
N VAL A 93 -5.29 -4.98 -13.22
CA VAL A 93 -4.34 -4.86 -14.34
C VAL A 93 -4.71 -5.81 -15.47
N ASP A 94 -4.96 -7.09 -15.15
CA ASP A 94 -5.33 -8.13 -16.13
C ASP A 94 -6.67 -7.82 -16.84
N GLN A 95 -7.52 -7.01 -16.20
CA GLN A 95 -8.80 -6.54 -16.77
C GLN A 95 -8.67 -5.24 -17.56
N GLY A 96 -7.48 -4.64 -17.64
CA GLY A 96 -7.26 -3.35 -18.29
C GLY A 96 -7.87 -2.17 -17.55
N LEU A 97 -8.12 -2.29 -16.24
CA LEU A 97 -8.76 -1.27 -15.42
C LEU A 97 -7.78 -0.32 -14.75
N PHE A 98 -6.49 -0.66 -14.73
CA PHE A 98 -5.39 0.21 -14.25
C PHE A 98 -4.49 0.60 -15.42
N GLU A 99 -3.81 1.75 -15.27
CA GLU A 99 -2.87 2.29 -16.25
C GLU A 99 -1.42 1.95 -15.90
N ASP A 100 -0.60 1.73 -16.93
CA ASP A 100 0.85 1.57 -16.81
C ASP A 100 1.49 2.93 -16.50
N VAL A 101 2.09 3.07 -15.33
CA VAL A 101 2.72 4.31 -14.84
C VAL A 101 4.25 4.22 -14.86
N SER A 102 4.82 3.33 -15.66
CA SER A 102 6.28 3.17 -15.78
C SER A 102 6.97 4.47 -16.23
N ASP A 103 6.29 5.30 -17.02
CA ASP A 103 6.82 6.61 -17.44
C ASP A 103 6.98 7.57 -16.25
N VAL A 104 6.06 7.55 -15.27
CA VAL A 104 6.17 8.31 -14.02
C VAL A 104 7.38 7.82 -13.23
N TRP A 105 7.61 6.51 -13.20
CA TRP A 105 8.77 5.92 -12.52
C TRP A 105 10.09 6.36 -13.15
N ASP A 106 10.17 6.36 -14.47
CA ASP A 106 11.36 6.75 -15.23
C ASP A 106 11.66 8.25 -15.08
N LYS A 107 10.65 9.10 -15.25
CA LYS A 107 10.78 10.57 -15.16
C LYS A 107 11.24 11.04 -13.78
N ASN A 108 10.89 10.30 -12.72
CA ASN A 108 11.11 10.72 -11.33
C ASN A 108 12.17 9.89 -10.58
N ASN A 109 12.93 9.04 -11.28
CA ASN A 109 13.96 8.17 -10.68
C ASN A 109 13.40 7.27 -9.55
N LEU A 110 12.15 6.81 -9.69
CA LEU A 110 11.48 6.04 -8.65
C LEU A 110 12.01 4.60 -8.57
N HIS A 111 12.62 4.09 -9.64
CA HIS A 111 13.27 2.77 -9.63
C HIS A 111 14.33 2.66 -8.54
N SER A 112 15.09 3.73 -8.31
CA SER A 112 16.08 3.78 -7.24
C SER A 112 15.43 4.08 -5.89
N GLN A 113 14.57 5.11 -5.85
CA GLN A 113 14.00 5.63 -4.60
C GLN A 113 13.04 4.65 -3.92
N LEU A 114 12.31 3.86 -4.71
CA LEU A 114 11.30 2.91 -4.25
C LEU A 114 11.69 1.46 -4.57
N SER A 115 12.98 1.19 -4.75
CA SER A 115 13.51 -0.13 -5.13
C SER A 115 13.01 -1.28 -4.23
N SER A 116 12.91 -1.03 -2.92
CA SER A 116 12.44 -2.02 -1.93
C SER A 116 10.97 -2.40 -2.06
N ALA A 117 10.14 -1.53 -2.63
CA ALA A 117 8.70 -1.75 -2.81
C ALA A 117 8.30 -1.97 -4.26
N ARG A 118 9.20 -1.72 -5.22
CA ARG A 118 8.92 -1.79 -6.66
C ARG A 118 8.28 -3.10 -7.09
N SER A 119 8.76 -4.23 -6.57
CA SER A 119 8.24 -5.56 -6.94
C SER A 119 6.76 -5.74 -6.59
N THR A 120 6.25 -5.04 -5.56
CA THR A 120 4.85 -5.21 -5.11
C THR A 120 3.85 -4.59 -6.09
N VAL A 121 4.29 -3.60 -6.87
CA VAL A 121 3.49 -2.89 -7.88
C VAL A 121 3.91 -3.22 -9.31
N THR A 122 4.77 -4.23 -9.50
CA THR A 122 5.25 -4.63 -10.82
C THR A 122 4.49 -5.86 -11.31
N VAL A 123 3.97 -5.79 -12.54
CA VAL A 123 3.37 -6.92 -13.26
C VAL A 123 3.97 -6.94 -14.65
N GLU A 124 4.54 -8.08 -15.05
CA GLU A 124 5.14 -8.27 -16.37
C GLU A 124 6.20 -7.19 -16.74
N GLY A 125 6.98 -6.77 -15.75
CA GLY A 125 8.05 -5.78 -15.89
C GLY A 125 7.60 -4.32 -15.86
N LYS A 126 6.30 -4.04 -15.90
CA LYS A 126 5.71 -2.69 -15.86
C LYS A 126 5.23 -2.32 -14.47
N GLN A 127 5.20 -1.02 -14.16
CA GLN A 127 4.75 -0.50 -12.88
C GLN A 127 3.30 0.00 -12.97
N TRP A 128 2.45 -0.47 -12.06
CA TRP A 128 1.01 -0.22 -12.06
C TRP A 128 0.54 0.57 -10.84
N GLY A 129 1.47 1.21 -10.14
CA GLY A 129 1.16 2.00 -8.96
C GLY A 129 2.38 2.67 -8.33
N LEU A 130 2.09 3.52 -7.35
CA LEU A 130 3.06 4.26 -6.55
C LEU A 130 2.91 3.82 -5.08
N PRO A 131 3.88 3.08 -4.51
CA PRO A 131 3.87 2.75 -3.09
C PRO A 131 3.96 4.03 -2.25
N THR A 132 2.91 4.33 -1.49
CA THR A 132 2.85 5.54 -0.64
C THR A 132 3.08 5.22 0.84
N THR A 133 2.68 4.02 1.27
CA THR A 133 2.87 3.57 2.65
C THR A 133 3.16 2.07 2.67
N TYR A 134 3.85 1.64 3.72
CA TYR A 134 3.93 0.24 4.12
C TYR A 134 3.79 0.19 5.64
N TYR A 135 3.39 -0.96 6.17
CA TYR A 135 3.34 -1.18 7.61
C TYR A 135 3.77 -2.60 7.92
N GLN A 136 4.40 -2.77 9.08
CA GLN A 136 4.83 -4.06 9.56
C GLN A 136 3.68 -4.81 10.23
N TRP A 137 3.59 -6.09 9.92
CA TRP A 137 2.91 -7.04 10.79
C TRP A 137 3.87 -7.56 11.85
N GLY A 138 3.36 -7.78 13.04
CA GLY A 138 4.15 -8.29 14.15
C GLY A 138 3.30 -8.55 15.39
N VAL A 139 3.94 -9.16 16.39
CA VAL A 139 3.35 -9.35 17.71
C VAL A 139 3.61 -8.10 18.54
N TYR A 140 2.54 -7.41 18.91
CA TYR A 140 2.60 -6.24 19.78
C TYR A 140 2.36 -6.67 21.23
N TYR A 141 3.13 -6.12 22.17
CA TYR A 141 3.06 -6.48 23.58
C TYR A 141 3.08 -5.27 24.51
N ARG A 142 2.59 -5.48 25.73
CA ARG A 142 2.60 -4.49 26.82
C ARG A 142 3.91 -4.60 27.60
N LYS A 143 4.77 -3.58 27.48
CA LYS A 143 6.11 -3.56 28.12
C LYS A 143 6.05 -3.68 29.64
N ASP A 144 5.05 -3.09 30.28
CA ASP A 144 4.84 -3.16 31.72
C ASP A 144 4.46 -4.57 32.20
N ILE A 145 3.66 -5.32 31.41
CA ILE A 145 3.36 -6.72 31.69
C ILE A 145 4.63 -7.57 31.55
N PHE A 146 5.41 -7.34 30.49
CA PHE A 146 6.67 -8.06 30.29
C PHE A 146 7.64 -7.79 31.44
N ALA A 147 7.82 -6.53 31.85
CA ALA A 147 8.67 -6.16 32.97
C ALA A 147 8.21 -6.79 34.30
N LYS A 148 6.90 -6.81 34.58
CA LYS A 148 6.33 -7.40 35.80
C LYS A 148 6.68 -8.88 35.97
N TYR A 149 6.77 -9.62 34.87
CA TYR A 149 7.04 -11.06 34.87
C TYR A 149 8.45 -11.43 34.40
N GLY A 150 9.35 -10.45 34.23
CA GLY A 150 10.73 -10.68 33.79
C GLY A 150 10.84 -11.25 32.37
N LEU A 151 9.88 -10.95 31.50
CA LEU A 151 9.84 -11.44 30.12
C LEU A 151 10.61 -10.51 29.17
N GLY A 152 11.29 -11.11 28.19
CA GLY A 152 11.98 -10.40 27.11
C GLY A 152 11.33 -10.67 25.75
N GLU A 153 11.79 -9.97 24.72
CA GLU A 153 11.36 -10.21 23.34
C GLU A 153 11.80 -11.61 22.88
N PRO A 154 10.88 -12.45 22.36
CA PRO A 154 11.21 -13.82 22.00
C PRO A 154 12.12 -13.87 20.78
N ARG A 155 13.16 -14.72 20.82
CA ARG A 155 14.09 -14.95 19.70
C ARG A 155 13.85 -16.28 18.99
N SER A 156 13.04 -17.14 19.60
CA SER A 156 12.69 -18.45 19.09
C SER A 156 11.22 -18.77 19.37
N TRP A 157 10.71 -19.82 18.71
CA TRP A 157 9.37 -20.35 19.00
C TRP A 157 9.27 -20.81 20.47
N GLY A 158 10.32 -21.43 21.01
CA GLY A 158 10.39 -21.85 22.41
C GLY A 158 10.23 -20.67 23.38
N ASP A 159 10.92 -19.55 23.12
CA ASP A 159 10.76 -18.33 23.92
C ASP A 159 9.33 -17.82 23.89
N MET A 160 8.70 -17.83 22.70
CA MET A 160 7.33 -17.38 22.54
C MET A 160 6.33 -18.26 23.29
N MET A 161 6.54 -19.58 23.33
CA MET A 161 5.72 -20.49 24.13
C MET A 161 5.95 -20.31 25.63
N ASN A 162 7.20 -20.09 26.06
CA ASN A 162 7.51 -19.80 27.47
C ASN A 162 6.83 -18.50 27.95
N ILE A 163 6.83 -17.46 27.13
CA ILE A 163 6.06 -16.23 27.38
C ILE A 163 4.58 -16.56 27.52
N ALA A 164 4.01 -17.32 26.58
CA ALA A 164 2.60 -17.66 26.60
C ALA A 164 2.19 -18.46 27.85
N GLU A 165 3.00 -19.44 28.25
CA GLU A 165 2.79 -20.19 29.50
C GLU A 165 2.85 -19.29 30.73
N THR A 166 3.80 -18.36 30.76
CA THR A 166 3.96 -17.43 31.90
C THR A 166 2.75 -16.52 32.03
N LEU A 167 2.27 -15.95 30.92
CA LEU A 167 1.07 -15.12 30.90
C LEU A 167 -0.16 -15.94 31.34
N LYS A 168 -0.34 -17.15 30.81
CA LYS A 168 -1.45 -18.03 31.16
C LYS A 168 -1.47 -18.42 32.64
N LYS A 169 -0.32 -18.77 33.22
CA LYS A 169 -0.18 -19.07 34.67
C LYS A 169 -0.60 -17.89 35.56
N ASN A 170 -0.53 -16.68 35.04
CA ASN A 170 -0.90 -15.44 35.73
C ASN A 170 -2.28 -14.91 35.33
N GLY A 171 -3.11 -15.71 34.67
CA GLY A 171 -4.48 -15.32 34.29
C GLY A 171 -4.56 -14.30 33.14
N ILE A 172 -3.48 -14.14 32.38
CA ILE A 172 -3.41 -13.22 31.22
C ILE A 172 -3.51 -14.04 29.94
N THR A 173 -4.43 -13.65 29.04
CA THR A 173 -4.54 -14.23 27.70
C THR A 173 -3.24 -13.96 26.90
N PRO A 174 -2.52 -14.99 26.44
CA PRO A 174 -1.24 -14.80 25.76
C PRO A 174 -1.32 -14.07 24.41
N PHE A 175 -2.33 -14.41 23.61
CA PHE A 175 -2.53 -13.86 22.28
C PHE A 175 -3.99 -13.46 22.10
N THR A 176 -4.19 -12.26 21.57
CA THR A 176 -5.51 -11.74 21.19
C THR A 176 -5.50 -11.46 19.71
N ILE A 177 -6.53 -11.93 19.00
CA ILE A 177 -6.70 -11.75 17.57
C ILE A 177 -8.15 -11.40 17.25
N GLY A 178 -8.36 -10.42 16.35
CA GLY A 178 -9.68 -9.98 15.95
C GLY A 178 -10.21 -10.77 14.74
N THR A 179 -10.80 -11.94 14.97
CA THR A 179 -11.21 -12.88 13.90
C THR A 179 -12.50 -12.54 13.17
N LYS A 180 -13.18 -11.42 13.52
CA LYS A 180 -14.37 -10.94 12.78
C LYS A 180 -14.07 -10.73 11.30
N TYR A 181 -12.89 -10.21 10.99
CA TYR A 181 -12.39 -10.10 9.61
C TYR A 181 -11.26 -11.12 9.43
N LEU A 182 -11.50 -12.11 8.56
CA LEU A 182 -10.67 -13.33 8.48
C LEU A 182 -9.20 -13.06 8.10
N TRP A 183 -8.91 -11.92 7.46
CA TRP A 183 -7.55 -11.56 7.07
C TRP A 183 -6.60 -11.40 8.27
N THR A 184 -7.12 -11.08 9.45
CA THR A 184 -6.29 -10.98 10.67
C THR A 184 -5.74 -12.35 11.07
N ALA A 185 -6.55 -13.41 10.94
CA ALA A 185 -6.15 -14.80 11.19
C ALA A 185 -5.22 -15.33 10.10
N ALA A 186 -5.46 -14.96 8.83
CA ALA A 186 -4.57 -15.31 7.73
C ALA A 186 -3.13 -14.80 7.96
N GLY A 187 -2.96 -13.65 8.61
CA GLY A 187 -1.63 -13.17 8.98
C GLY A 187 -0.83 -14.16 9.84
N TRP A 188 -1.47 -14.91 10.75
CA TRP A 188 -0.76 -15.95 11.50
C TRP A 188 -0.26 -17.08 10.60
N PHE A 189 -1.11 -17.54 9.67
CA PHE A 189 -0.73 -18.53 8.68
C PHE A 189 0.46 -18.04 7.83
N ASP A 190 0.42 -16.79 7.38
CA ASP A 190 1.51 -16.20 6.59
C ASP A 190 2.84 -16.25 7.35
N PHE A 191 2.87 -15.78 8.61
CA PHE A 191 4.10 -15.78 9.40
C PHE A 191 4.62 -17.18 9.69
N LEU A 192 3.75 -18.13 10.01
CA LEU A 192 4.15 -19.51 10.27
C LEU A 192 4.71 -20.16 9.00
N ASN A 193 3.99 -20.04 7.88
CA ASN A 193 4.41 -20.61 6.61
C ASN A 193 5.73 -19.99 6.12
N LEU A 194 5.89 -18.66 6.24
CA LEU A 194 7.14 -17.96 5.90
C LEU A 194 8.32 -18.42 6.75
N ARG A 195 8.11 -18.76 8.03
CA ARG A 195 9.18 -19.25 8.92
C ARG A 195 9.50 -20.73 8.73
N ILE A 196 8.50 -21.55 8.39
CA ILE A 196 8.63 -23.00 8.31
C ILE A 196 9.04 -23.46 6.91
N ASN A 197 8.42 -22.90 5.88
CA ASN A 197 8.59 -23.34 4.48
C ASN A 197 9.27 -22.28 3.60
N GLY A 198 9.41 -21.04 4.07
CA GLY A 198 10.16 -19.98 3.39
C GLY A 198 9.32 -19.14 2.40
N TYR A 199 9.93 -18.07 1.89
CA TYR A 199 9.27 -17.09 1.02
C TYR A 199 8.80 -17.70 -0.30
N ASP A 200 9.66 -18.42 -1.01
CA ASP A 200 9.35 -18.96 -2.34
C ASP A 200 8.18 -19.95 -2.30
N PHE A 201 8.15 -20.83 -1.28
CA PHE A 201 7.03 -21.74 -1.07
C PHE A 201 5.73 -20.98 -0.76
N HIS A 202 5.80 -19.97 0.11
CA HIS A 202 4.64 -19.14 0.44
C HIS A 202 4.08 -18.44 -0.80
N MET A 203 4.94 -17.84 -1.64
CA MET A 203 4.51 -17.15 -2.86
C MET A 203 3.92 -18.11 -3.88
N ALA A 204 4.53 -19.27 -4.12
CA ALA A 204 4.00 -20.29 -5.03
C ALA A 204 2.64 -20.83 -4.56
N LEU A 205 2.44 -20.99 -3.24
CA LEU A 205 1.15 -21.34 -2.66
C LEU A 205 0.10 -20.23 -2.91
N MET A 206 0.44 -18.96 -2.62
CA MET A 206 -0.48 -17.83 -2.85
C MET A 206 -0.80 -17.59 -4.33
N GLY A 207 0.11 -17.98 -5.22
CA GLY A 207 -0.07 -17.95 -6.67
C GLY A 207 -0.91 -19.11 -7.22
N GLY A 208 -1.22 -20.13 -6.40
CA GLY A 208 -1.94 -21.33 -6.83
C GLY A 208 -1.09 -22.34 -7.60
N GLU A 209 0.24 -22.17 -7.62
CA GLU A 209 1.19 -23.12 -8.24
C GLU A 209 1.39 -24.36 -7.36
N ILE A 210 1.20 -24.21 -6.05
CA ILE A 210 1.23 -25.29 -5.06
C ILE A 210 -0.19 -25.48 -4.49
N SER A 211 -0.59 -26.74 -4.32
CA SER A 211 -1.87 -27.09 -3.71
C SER A 211 -1.88 -26.80 -2.20
N TYR A 212 -3.02 -26.35 -1.68
CA TYR A 212 -3.26 -26.27 -0.23
C TYR A 212 -3.33 -27.65 0.46
N GLU A 213 -3.31 -28.74 -0.30
CA GLU A 213 -3.19 -30.12 0.20
C GLU A 213 -1.73 -30.60 0.31
N ASP A 214 -0.74 -29.73 0.02
CA ASP A 214 0.67 -30.09 0.15
C ASP A 214 1.04 -30.37 1.61
N LYS A 215 1.58 -31.57 1.88
CA LYS A 215 1.91 -32.04 3.24
C LYS A 215 2.91 -31.17 4.00
N ARG A 216 3.66 -30.29 3.33
CA ARG A 216 4.52 -29.32 4.02
C ARG A 216 3.71 -28.33 4.87
N LEU A 217 2.42 -28.15 4.57
CA LEU A 217 1.49 -27.34 5.34
C LEU A 217 1.02 -28.00 6.64
N ASP A 218 1.17 -29.32 6.80
CA ASP A 218 0.81 -30.02 8.04
C ASP A 218 1.58 -29.52 9.28
N ARG A 219 2.69 -28.80 9.05
CA ARG A 219 3.54 -28.22 10.09
C ARG A 219 3.26 -26.75 10.39
N VAL A 220 2.46 -26.08 9.55
CA VAL A 220 2.09 -24.67 9.65
C VAL A 220 0.86 -24.53 10.52
#